data_AF-A0A2G4SW28-F1
#
_entry.id   AF-A0A2G4SW28-F1
#
_cell.length_a   1.000
_cell.length_b   1.000
_cell.length_c   1.000
_cell.angle_alpha   90.00
_cell.angle_beta   90.00
_cell.angle_gamma   90.00
#
_symmetry.space_group_name_H-M   'P 1'
#
loop_
_entity.id
_entity.type
_entity.pdbx_description
1 polymer ?
#
loop_
_entity_poly.entity_id
_entity_poly.type
_entity_poly.pdbx_seq_one_letter_code
_entity_poly.pdbx_strand_id
1 'polypeptide(L)'
;MSSKEQEYNSIWNTLLELYLMKSNKESRQKALALLKDESVDYDTNQALVLCQLKQFDEGIVYLYEKTGMYTDILHHWMEKESTERVIEGVRKYGPKDASLYPMVLSYFSSSPEVLVKSRQELLSVMKHIDEKDLLPPIQVVQALSRSNVA
;
A
#
# COMPACT_ATOMS: atom_id res chain seq x y z
N MET A 1 23.56 0.10 -20.75
CA MET A 1 23.87 0.21 -19.31
C MET A 1 25.31 -0.23 -19.10
N SER A 2 26.11 0.59 -18.44
CA SER A 2 27.55 0.36 -18.25
C SER A 2 27.79 -0.63 -17.10
N SER A 3 28.81 -1.48 -17.18
CA SER A 3 29.17 -2.44 -16.12
C SER A 3 29.37 -1.80 -14.74
N LYS A 4 29.73 -0.51 -14.69
CA LYS A 4 29.87 0.26 -13.43
C LYS A 4 28.53 0.63 -12.77
N GLU A 5 27.47 0.85 -13.56
CA GLU A 5 26.12 1.11 -13.03
C GLU A 5 25.53 -0.15 -12.39
N GLN A 6 25.79 -1.32 -12.99
CA GLN A 6 25.35 -2.62 -12.45
C GLN A 6 26.06 -2.97 -11.13
N GLU A 7 27.37 -2.66 -11.00
CA GLU A 7 28.10 -2.81 -9.73
C GLU A 7 27.63 -1.84 -8.65
N TYR A 8 27.29 -0.60 -9.00
CA TYR A 8 26.86 0.41 -8.02
C TYR A 8 25.46 0.10 -7.45
N ASN A 9 24.53 -0.34 -8.29
CA ASN A 9 23.19 -0.78 -7.87
C ASN A 9 23.27 -2.00 -6.93
N SER A 10 24.30 -2.83 -7.10
CA SER A 10 24.58 -3.97 -6.21
C SER A 10 24.99 -3.52 -4.80
N ILE A 11 25.72 -2.41 -4.64
CA ILE A 11 26.18 -1.93 -3.33
C ILE A 11 25.00 -1.47 -2.46
N TRP A 12 24.08 -0.69 -3.02
CA TRP A 12 22.93 -0.19 -2.26
C TRP A 12 21.95 -1.30 -1.89
N ASN A 13 21.74 -2.26 -2.79
CA ASN A 13 20.93 -3.44 -2.49
C ASN A 13 21.57 -4.30 -1.40
N THR A 14 22.90 -4.48 -1.44
CA THR A 14 23.64 -5.16 -0.36
C THR A 14 23.51 -4.41 0.97
N LEU A 15 23.63 -3.08 0.96
CA LEU A 15 23.50 -2.27 2.18
C LEU A 15 22.08 -2.33 2.76
N LEU A 16 21.06 -2.25 1.91
CA LEU A 16 19.66 -2.43 2.28
C LEU A 16 19.44 -3.81 2.91
N GLU A 17 19.96 -4.88 2.27
CA GLU A 17 19.89 -6.23 2.82
C GLU A 17 20.55 -6.32 4.19
N LEU A 18 21.77 -5.78 4.35
CA LEU A 18 22.48 -5.75 5.63
C LEU A 18 21.71 -5.04 6.73
N TYR A 19 21.03 -3.93 6.42
CA TYR A 19 20.17 -3.23 7.37
C TYR A 19 18.94 -4.08 7.75
N LEU A 20 18.33 -4.77 6.79
CA LEU A 20 17.16 -5.60 7.04
C LEU A 20 17.48 -6.95 7.71
N MET A 21 18.73 -7.44 7.63
CA MET A 21 19.17 -8.65 8.33
C MET A 21 19.20 -8.49 9.85
N LYS A 22 19.55 -7.31 10.36
CA LYS A 22 19.73 -7.07 11.81
C LYS A 22 18.40 -7.01 12.58
N SER A 23 17.26 -6.90 11.89
CA SER A 23 15.88 -6.94 12.42
C SER A 23 15.58 -6.03 13.63
N ASN A 24 16.45 -5.07 13.94
CA ASN A 24 16.24 -4.11 15.02
C ASN A 24 15.70 -2.77 14.49
N LYS A 25 15.09 -1.99 15.38
CA LYS A 25 14.42 -0.73 15.03
C LYS A 25 15.37 0.27 14.35
N GLU A 26 16.58 0.43 14.88
CA GLU A 26 17.58 1.36 14.33
C GLU A 26 17.97 0.98 12.90
N SER A 27 18.18 -0.31 12.64
CA SER A 27 18.56 -0.78 11.31
C SER A 27 17.40 -0.65 10.31
N ARG A 28 16.15 -0.87 10.74
CA ARG A 28 14.96 -0.59 9.91
C ARG A 28 14.80 0.90 9.60
N GLN A 29 15.12 1.79 10.54
CA GLN A 29 15.15 3.23 10.28
C GLN A 29 16.22 3.61 9.26
N LYS A 30 17.41 3.02 9.34
CA LYS A 30 18.48 3.21 8.33
C LYS A 30 18.08 2.68 6.96
N ALA A 31 17.42 1.52 6.90
CA ALA A 31 16.86 0.97 5.67
C ALA A 31 15.83 1.94 5.05
N LEU A 32 14.90 2.47 5.85
CA LEU A 32 13.92 3.44 5.35
C LEU A 32 14.57 4.73 4.86
N ALA A 33 15.58 5.23 5.60
CA ALA A 33 16.32 6.43 5.22
C ALA A 33 17.02 6.23 3.87
N LEU A 34 17.66 5.07 3.66
CA LEU A 34 18.29 4.71 2.39
C LEU A 34 17.28 4.69 1.24
N LEU A 35 16.10 4.09 1.43
CA LEU A 35 15.07 4.06 0.39
C LEU A 35 14.56 5.46 0.02
N LYS A 36 14.51 6.37 0.99
CA LYS A 36 14.05 7.76 0.85
C LYS A 36 15.10 8.73 0.32
N ASP A 37 16.36 8.32 0.25
CA ASP A 37 17.43 9.15 -0.27
C ASP A 37 17.38 9.17 -1.81
N GLU A 38 16.99 10.31 -2.38
CA GLU A 38 16.89 10.51 -3.83
C GLU A 38 18.26 10.48 -4.54
N SER A 39 19.37 10.61 -3.81
CA SER A 39 20.71 10.50 -4.36
C SER A 39 21.16 9.05 -4.57
N VAL A 40 20.41 8.09 -4.03
CA VAL A 40 20.72 6.65 -4.10
C VAL A 40 20.00 6.02 -5.30
N ASP A 41 20.79 5.49 -6.24
CA ASP A 41 20.29 4.74 -7.39
C ASP A 41 20.26 3.22 -7.05
N TYR A 42 19.19 2.79 -6.39
CA TYR A 42 18.92 1.36 -6.16
C TYR A 42 17.90 0.83 -7.17
N ASP A 43 17.98 -0.46 -7.48
CA ASP A 43 16.95 -1.12 -8.27
C ASP A 43 15.65 -1.27 -7.45
N THR A 44 14.60 -0.56 -7.87
CA THR A 44 13.32 -0.51 -7.13
C THR A 44 12.64 -1.87 -7.03
N ASN A 45 12.75 -2.72 -8.05
CA ASN A 45 12.13 -4.05 -8.04
C ASN A 45 12.87 -4.98 -7.08
N GLN A 46 14.21 -4.98 -7.11
CA GLN A 46 15.02 -5.75 -6.16
C GLN A 46 14.78 -5.26 -4.73
N ALA A 47 14.75 -3.95 -4.50
CA ALA A 47 14.46 -3.37 -3.19
C ALA A 47 13.08 -3.79 -2.67
N LEU A 48 12.06 -3.84 -3.55
CA LEU A 48 10.72 -4.29 -3.19
C LEU A 48 10.71 -5.77 -2.79
N VAL A 49 11.33 -6.64 -3.60
CA VAL A 49 11.47 -8.07 -3.28
C VAL A 49 12.18 -8.26 -1.93
N LEU A 50 13.27 -7.54 -1.68
CA LEU A 50 13.97 -7.53 -0.40
C LEU A 50 13.06 -7.12 0.77
N CYS A 51 12.30 -6.04 0.61
CA CYS A 51 11.36 -5.58 1.63
C CYS A 51 10.25 -6.60 1.90
N GLN A 52 9.71 -7.25 0.87
CA GLN A 52 8.71 -8.32 1.01
C GLN A 52 9.29 -9.53 1.74
N LEU A 53 10.46 -10.03 1.32
CA LEU A 53 11.15 -11.16 1.96
C LEU A 53 11.44 -10.92 3.45
N LYS A 54 11.71 -9.66 3.82
CA LYS A 54 12.01 -9.26 5.20
C LYS A 54 10.80 -8.71 5.96
N GLN A 55 9.60 -8.76 5.37
CA GLN A 55 8.37 -8.23 5.95
C GLN A 55 8.55 -6.78 6.46
N PHE A 56 9.11 -5.93 5.60
CA PHE A 56 9.38 -4.53 5.89
C PHE A 56 8.32 -3.61 5.31
N ASP A 57 7.17 -3.59 5.97
CA ASP A 57 5.96 -2.89 5.50
C ASP A 57 6.19 -1.42 5.15
N GLU A 58 6.95 -0.70 5.98
CA GLU A 58 7.27 0.72 5.72
C GLU A 58 8.05 0.89 4.40
N GLY A 59 8.97 -0.03 4.09
CA GLY A 59 9.70 -0.05 2.83
C GLY A 59 8.81 -0.43 1.65
N ILE A 60 7.97 -1.46 1.79
CA ILE A 60 7.02 -1.90 0.76
C ILE A 60 6.08 -0.75 0.39
N VAL A 61 5.42 -0.14 1.37
CA VAL A 61 4.47 0.96 1.16
C VAL A 61 5.16 2.18 0.55
N TYR A 62 6.37 2.51 1.00
CA TYR A 62 7.13 3.61 0.42
C TYR A 62 7.45 3.35 -1.07
N LEU A 63 7.91 2.14 -1.41
CA LEU A 63 8.26 1.80 -2.79
C LEU A 63 7.02 1.80 -3.70
N TYR A 64 5.89 1.25 -3.25
CA TYR A 64 4.64 1.36 -3.99
C TYR A 64 4.16 2.81 -4.14
N GLU A 65 4.30 3.63 -3.10
CA GLU A 65 3.92 5.04 -3.19
C GLU A 65 4.80 5.80 -4.20
N LYS A 66 6.11 5.54 -4.19
CA LYS A 66 7.08 6.11 -5.13
C LYS A 66 6.77 5.73 -6.58
N THR A 67 6.22 4.53 -6.83
CA THR A 67 5.86 4.05 -8.18
C THR A 67 4.39 4.29 -8.54
N GLY A 68 3.59 4.92 -7.67
CA GLY A 68 2.17 5.19 -7.92
C GLY A 68 1.25 3.97 -7.81
N MET A 69 1.72 2.88 -7.21
CA MET A 69 1.00 1.61 -7.06
C MET A 69 0.06 1.63 -5.83
N TYR A 70 -0.94 2.52 -5.83
CA TYR A 70 -1.82 2.73 -4.68
C TYR A 70 -2.73 1.53 -4.39
N THR A 71 -3.15 0.81 -5.44
CA THR A 71 -3.91 -0.44 -5.32
C THR A 71 -3.14 -1.48 -4.51
N ASP A 72 -1.85 -1.65 -4.80
CA ASP A 72 -0.98 -2.59 -4.10
C ASP A 72 -0.74 -2.22 -2.63
N ILE A 73 -0.71 -0.91 -2.30
CA ILE A 73 -0.66 -0.46 -0.91
C ILE A 73 -1.91 -0.89 -0.15
N LEU A 74 -3.09 -0.71 -0.74
CA LEU A 74 -4.35 -1.09 -0.11
C LEU A 74 -4.44 -2.60 0.05
N HIS A 75 -4.12 -3.37 -1.00
CA HIS A 75 -4.07 -4.84 -0.93
C HIS A 75 -3.13 -5.33 0.16
N HIS A 76 -1.92 -4.76 0.26
CA HIS A 76 -0.94 -5.12 1.29
C HIS A 76 -1.53 -5.01 2.71
N TRP A 77 -2.30 -3.95 2.98
CA TRP A 77 -2.94 -3.79 4.29
C TRP A 77 -4.19 -4.63 4.48
N MET A 78 -4.95 -4.89 3.41
CA MET A 78 -6.11 -5.78 3.43
C MET A 78 -5.71 -7.23 3.71
N GLU A 79 -4.64 -7.73 3.08
CA GLU A 79 -4.08 -9.08 3.32
C GLU A 79 -3.58 -9.27 4.76
N LYS A 80 -3.16 -8.17 5.39
CA LYS A 80 -2.75 -8.13 6.80
C LYS A 80 -3.91 -7.86 7.77
N GLU A 81 -5.13 -7.74 7.25
CA GLU A 81 -6.34 -7.40 8.01
C GLU A 81 -6.21 -6.10 8.83
N SER A 82 -5.35 -5.18 8.39
CA SER A 82 -5.11 -3.91 9.06
C SER A 82 -6.10 -2.85 8.57
N THR A 83 -7.35 -2.97 9.02
CA THR A 83 -8.45 -2.09 8.60
C THR A 83 -8.13 -0.60 8.82
N GLU A 84 -7.44 -0.26 9.91
CA GLU A 84 -7.03 1.11 10.22
C GLU A 84 -6.08 1.67 9.15
N ARG A 85 -5.14 0.85 8.66
CA ARG A 85 -4.23 1.23 7.57
C ARG A 85 -4.93 1.32 6.22
N VAL A 86 -5.94 0.48 5.97
CA VAL A 86 -6.79 0.59 4.78
C VAL A 86 -7.56 1.91 4.80
N ILE A 87 -8.11 2.31 5.95
CA ILE A 87 -8.79 3.61 6.14
C ILE A 87 -7.83 4.78 5.88
N GLU A 88 -6.62 4.75 6.46
CA GLU A 88 -5.59 5.76 6.18
C GLU A 88 -5.25 5.82 4.68
N GLY A 89 -5.10 4.65 4.05
CA GLY A 89 -4.79 4.52 2.63
C GLY A 89 -5.87 5.10 1.72
N VAL A 90 -7.14 4.74 1.90
CA VAL A 90 -8.23 5.23 1.04
C VAL A 90 -8.43 6.73 1.18
N ARG A 91 -8.26 7.29 2.38
CA ARG A 91 -8.29 8.75 2.59
C ARG A 91 -7.18 9.47 1.82
N LYS A 92 -5.99 8.88 1.79
CA LYS A 92 -4.81 9.49 1.17
C LYS A 92 -4.78 9.32 -0.36
N TYR A 93 -5.19 8.15 -0.86
CA TYR A 93 -5.02 7.78 -2.26
C TYR A 93 -6.33 7.76 -3.05
N GLY A 94 -7.49 7.55 -2.43
CA GLY A 94 -8.79 7.56 -3.10
C GLY A 94 -9.07 8.84 -3.90
N PRO A 95 -8.81 10.04 -3.37
CA PRO A 95 -8.97 11.28 -4.12
C PRO A 95 -8.00 11.45 -5.30
N LYS A 96 -6.89 10.68 -5.32
CA LYS A 96 -5.92 10.66 -6.42
C LYS A 96 -6.30 9.64 -7.50
N ASP A 97 -6.93 8.55 -7.08
CA ASP A 97 -7.35 7.45 -7.94
C ASP A 97 -8.67 6.85 -7.47
N ALA A 98 -9.76 7.19 -8.17
CA ALA A 98 -11.10 6.71 -7.84
C ALA A 98 -11.28 5.21 -8.13
N SER A 99 -10.39 4.58 -8.91
CA SER A 99 -10.46 3.14 -9.19
C SER A 99 -10.23 2.27 -7.94
N LEU A 100 -9.71 2.86 -6.86
CA LEU A 100 -9.53 2.21 -5.57
C LEU A 100 -10.84 1.96 -4.82
N TYR A 101 -11.87 2.75 -5.07
CA TYR A 101 -13.10 2.73 -4.28
C TYR A 101 -13.87 1.40 -4.34
N PRO A 102 -14.11 0.76 -5.50
CA PRO A 102 -14.82 -0.53 -5.53
C PRO A 102 -14.15 -1.61 -4.68
N MET A 103 -12.81 -1.64 -4.68
CA MET A 103 -12.04 -2.58 -3.87
C MET A 103 -12.21 -2.31 -2.37
N VAL A 104 -12.09 -1.04 -1.97
CA VAL A 104 -12.24 -0.63 -0.57
C VAL A 104 -13.66 -0.87 -0.06
N LEU A 105 -14.68 -0.57 -0.87
CA LEU A 105 -16.08 -0.86 -0.54
C LEU A 105 -16.28 -2.37 -0.29
N SER A 106 -15.75 -3.20 -1.20
CA SER A 106 -15.83 -4.67 -1.07
C SER A 106 -15.13 -5.18 0.19
N TYR A 107 -13.97 -4.59 0.54
CA TYR A 107 -13.26 -4.95 1.76
C TYR A 107 -14.01 -4.50 3.02
N PHE A 108 -14.53 -3.26 3.05
CA PHE A 108 -15.26 -2.74 4.21
C PHE A 108 -16.54 -3.50 4.51
N SER A 109 -17.20 -4.09 3.50
CA SER A 109 -18.36 -4.94 3.71
C SER A 109 -18.01 -6.43 3.92
N SER A 110 -16.75 -6.85 3.75
CA SER A 110 -16.32 -8.27 3.69
C SER A 110 -16.69 -9.13 4.90
N SER A 111 -16.73 -8.55 6.10
CA SER A 111 -17.15 -9.23 7.34
C SER A 111 -17.84 -8.25 8.29
N PRO A 112 -18.67 -8.74 9.24
CA PRO A 112 -19.26 -7.90 10.28
C PRO A 112 -18.21 -7.12 11.09
N GLU A 113 -17.06 -7.73 11.39
CA GLU A 113 -15.98 -7.13 12.18
C GLU A 113 -15.33 -5.96 11.43
N VAL A 114 -15.00 -6.15 10.14
CA VAL A 114 -14.42 -5.09 9.31
C VAL A 114 -15.43 -3.97 9.10
N LEU A 115 -16.71 -4.30 8.87
CA LEU A 115 -17.78 -3.33 8.69
C LEU A 115 -17.96 -2.46 9.93
N VAL A 116 -17.96 -3.05 11.13
CA VAL A 116 -18.08 -2.28 12.39
C VAL A 116 -16.89 -1.32 12.56
N LYS A 117 -15.67 -1.78 12.29
CA LYS A 117 -14.46 -0.94 12.40
C LYS A 117 -14.41 0.19 11.37
N SER A 118 -14.87 -0.07 10.14
CA SER A 118 -14.75 0.84 9.01
C SER A 118 -16.01 1.64 8.68
N ARG A 119 -17.13 1.43 9.42
CA ARG A 119 -18.45 2.00 9.12
C ARG A 119 -18.43 3.50 8.82
N GLN A 120 -17.71 4.28 9.62
CA GLN A 120 -17.62 5.72 9.41
C GLN A 120 -16.90 6.06 8.09
N GLU A 121 -15.83 5.34 7.78
CA GLU A 121 -15.10 5.54 6.53
C GLU A 121 -15.89 5.06 5.32
N LEU A 122 -16.59 3.93 5.43
CA LEU A 122 -17.48 3.43 4.39
C LEU A 122 -18.52 4.48 3.99
N LEU A 123 -19.20 5.08 4.97
CA LEU A 123 -20.19 6.13 4.73
C LEU A 123 -19.55 7.39 4.12
N SER A 124 -18.36 7.77 4.59
CA SER A 124 -17.59 8.90 4.04
C SER A 124 -17.23 8.67 2.56
N VAL A 125 -16.73 7.48 2.23
CA VAL A 125 -16.38 7.07 0.86
C VAL A 125 -17.62 7.05 -0.03
N MET A 126 -18.73 6.45 0.41
CA MET A 126 -19.98 6.44 -0.36
C MET A 126 -20.51 7.84 -0.63
N LYS A 127 -20.49 8.72 0.38
CA LYS A 127 -20.87 10.12 0.23
C LYS A 127 -19.97 10.84 -0.77
N HIS A 128 -18.66 10.62 -0.70
CA HIS A 128 -17.72 11.22 -1.63
C HIS A 128 -17.95 10.76 -3.08
N ILE A 129 -18.22 9.46 -3.28
CA ILE A 129 -18.54 8.90 -4.61
C ILE A 129 -19.78 9.57 -5.20
N ASP A 130 -20.83 9.73 -4.40
CA ASP A 130 -22.10 10.36 -4.81
C ASP A 130 -21.93 11.86 -5.13
N GLU A 131 -21.29 12.62 -4.23
CA GLU A 131 -21.08 14.07 -4.39
C GLU A 131 -20.22 14.43 -5.61
N LYS A 132 -19.37 13.51 -6.06
CA LYS A 132 -18.40 13.72 -7.14
C LYS A 132 -18.71 12.93 -8.41
N ASP A 133 -19.82 12.17 -8.42
CA ASP A 133 -20.21 11.27 -9.52
C ASP A 133 -19.05 10.36 -9.98
N LEU A 134 -18.33 9.78 -9.02
CA LEU A 134 -17.09 9.04 -9.28
C LEU A 134 -17.34 7.62 -9.80
N LEU A 135 -18.48 7.03 -9.44
CA LEU A 135 -18.85 5.68 -9.84
C LEU A 135 -20.36 5.60 -10.10
N PRO A 136 -20.79 4.81 -11.11
CA PRO A 136 -22.19 4.49 -11.30
C PRO A 136 -22.78 3.78 -10.07
N PRO A 137 -24.03 4.07 -9.67
CA PRO A 137 -24.68 3.44 -8.51
C PRO A 137 -24.64 1.91 -8.53
N ILE A 138 -24.78 1.29 -9.71
CA ILE A 138 -24.71 -0.16 -9.85
C ILE A 138 -23.35 -0.73 -9.47
N GLN A 139 -22.25 -0.02 -9.75
CA GLN A 139 -20.91 -0.47 -9.37
C GLN A 139 -20.72 -0.41 -7.85
N VAL A 140 -21.28 0.61 -7.18
CA VAL A 140 -21.27 0.73 -5.72
C VAL A 140 -22.04 -0.44 -5.09
N VAL A 141 -23.25 -0.72 -5.57
CA VAL A 141 -24.06 -1.85 -5.09
C VAL A 141 -23.33 -3.18 -5.31
N GLN A 142 -22.77 -3.39 -6.51
CA GLN A 142 -22.01 -4.60 -6.81
C GLN A 142 -20.80 -4.78 -5.91
N ALA A 143 -20.07 -3.71 -5.59
CA ALA A 143 -18.93 -3.77 -4.69
C ALA A 143 -19.36 -4.18 -3.26
N LEU A 144 -20.43 -3.57 -2.75
CA LEU A 144 -20.98 -3.88 -1.43
C LEU A 144 -21.58 -5.29 -1.33
N SER A 145 -22.13 -5.83 -2.42
CA SER A 145 -22.76 -7.16 -2.42
C SER A 145 -21.77 -8.32 -2.57
N ARG A 146 -20.52 -8.07 -3.00
CA ARG A 146 -19.51 -9.12 -3.15
C ARG A 146 -18.99 -9.68 -1.83
N SER A 147 -19.29 -9.01 -0.72
CA SER A 147 -19.01 -9.51 0.62
C SER A 147 -20.04 -10.54 1.06
N ASN A 148 -19.56 -11.69 1.52
CA ASN A 148 -20.36 -12.86 1.89
C ASN A 148 -21.11 -12.70 3.24
N VAL A 149 -21.50 -11.46 3.60
CA VAL A 149 -22.26 -11.18 4.82
C VAL A 149 -23.75 -11.25 4.46
N ALA A 150 -24.26 -12.50 4.42
CA ALA A 150 -25.67 -12.85 4.46
C ALA A 150 -25.96 -13.63 5.74
#